data_AF-A0A293LHK7-F1
#
_entry.id   AF-A0A293LHK7-F1
#
_cell.length_a   1.000
_cell.length_b   1.000
_cell.length_c   1.000
_cell.angle_alpha   90.00
_cell.angle_beta   90.00
_cell.angle_gamma   90.00
#
_symmetry.space_group_name_H-M   'P 1'
#
loop_
_entity.id
_entity.type
_entity.pdbx_description
1 polymer ?
#
loop_
_entity_poly.entity_id
_entity_poly.type
_entity_poly.pdbx_seq_one_letter_code
_entity_poly.pdbx_strand_id
1 'polypeptide(L)'
;MDDSSQRHSASVPPRREAARELAVLSGTDSERRRRCLSPGKEFTRPLICVLSDRVSTPRNFTKRHCTHIVLSLRRYPRDDAMQNISPGLYQAIRGPDIQVFVALRGDILLNSDAEQLAESTAALLRGAQLDGLAFLYVSQSVLQLGKLCLRLQTLYVSLKASGLCLLLGLQLSEHITRPRILDKVLRDVSKNVDILVLNSHYPGGPSTCRAMHASVFQQVTDSCVPVVAVETALSWLKFVASTSIDVPFLCFSVDLRVFRYSGRTPQGVCD
;
A
#
# COMPACT_ATOMS: atom_id res chain seq x y z
N MET A 1 15.97 -32.36 56.72
CA MET A 1 16.12 -32.72 55.30
C MET A 1 15.50 -31.57 54.53
N ASP A 2 16.36 -30.64 54.13
CA ASP A 2 16.01 -29.39 53.45
C ASP A 2 15.66 -29.67 51.99
N ASP A 3 14.47 -29.25 51.56
CA ASP A 3 14.07 -29.26 50.16
C ASP A 3 13.99 -27.82 49.64
N SER A 4 15.05 -27.45 48.90
CA SER A 4 15.28 -26.11 48.39
C SER A 4 14.61 -25.93 47.03
N SER A 5 13.37 -25.43 47.04
CA SER A 5 12.68 -24.94 45.84
C SER A 5 13.22 -23.57 45.41
N GLN A 6 14.17 -23.56 44.46
CA GLN A 6 14.58 -22.35 43.75
C GLN A 6 13.59 -22.05 42.61
N ARG A 7 12.76 -21.01 42.78
CA ARG A 7 11.96 -20.41 41.71
C ARG A 7 12.80 -19.35 40.99
N HIS A 8 13.15 -19.61 39.73
CA HIS A 8 13.69 -18.58 38.84
C HIS A 8 12.57 -17.65 38.38
N SER A 9 12.49 -16.47 39.01
CA SER A 9 11.69 -15.35 38.53
C SER A 9 12.35 -14.75 37.30
N ALA A 10 11.74 -14.94 36.13
CA ALA A 10 12.08 -14.20 34.91
C ALA A 10 11.78 -12.71 35.15
N SER A 11 12.84 -11.90 35.20
CA SER A 11 12.75 -10.45 35.35
C SER A 11 12.16 -9.84 34.08
N VAL A 12 10.91 -9.40 34.16
CA VAL A 12 10.28 -8.54 33.14
C VAL A 12 11.06 -7.22 33.11
N PRO A 13 11.60 -6.79 31.97
CA PRO A 13 12.37 -5.55 31.90
C PRO A 13 11.48 -4.34 32.25
N PRO A 14 12.03 -3.33 32.95
CA PRO A 14 11.27 -2.18 33.41
C PRO A 14 10.80 -1.33 32.21
N ARG A 15 9.51 -0.94 32.21
CA ARG A 15 8.82 -0.06 31.24
C ARG A 15 9.56 1.21 30.79
N ARG A 16 10.65 1.60 31.45
CA ARG A 16 11.47 2.78 31.14
C ARG A 16 12.42 2.58 29.96
N GLU A 17 12.81 1.34 29.62
CA GLU A 17 13.64 1.08 28.43
C GLU A 17 12.84 1.19 27.13
N ALA A 18 11.61 0.66 27.09
CA ALA A 18 10.72 0.80 25.93
C ALA A 18 10.39 2.29 25.62
N ALA A 19 10.25 3.13 26.65
CA ALA A 19 10.02 4.56 26.48
C ALA A 19 11.25 5.31 25.93
N ARG A 20 12.46 4.84 26.21
CA ARG A 20 13.71 5.41 25.65
C ARG A 20 13.95 4.98 24.20
N GLU A 21 13.58 3.76 23.82
CA GLU A 21 13.60 3.34 22.41
C GLU A 21 12.60 4.15 21.56
N LEU A 22 11.41 4.44 22.10
CA LEU A 22 10.43 5.33 21.47
C LEU A 22 10.96 6.76 21.27
N ALA A 23 11.80 7.27 22.17
CA ALA A 23 12.43 8.60 22.03
C ALA A 23 13.58 8.62 21.00
N VAL A 24 14.36 7.55 20.86
CA VAL A 24 15.35 7.42 19.76
C VAL A 24 14.66 7.22 18.41
N LEU A 25 13.40 6.77 18.41
CA LEU A 25 12.53 6.78 17.23
C LEU A 25 11.98 8.18 16.85
N SER A 26 12.33 9.25 17.58
CA SER A 26 11.86 10.63 17.33
C SER A 26 12.81 11.51 16.50
N GLY A 27 13.83 10.95 15.82
CA GLY A 27 14.45 11.66 14.70
C GLY A 27 13.33 12.15 13.78
N THR A 28 13.26 13.47 13.60
CA THR A 28 12.03 14.19 13.18
C THR A 28 11.27 13.41 12.12
N ASP A 29 9.96 13.24 12.29
CA ASP A 29 9.11 12.41 11.42
C ASP A 29 9.33 12.73 9.93
N SER A 30 9.73 13.97 9.63
CA SER A 30 10.20 14.47 8.34
C SER A 30 11.44 13.77 7.77
N GLU A 31 12.52 13.58 8.53
CA GLU A 31 13.74 12.87 8.07
C GLU A 31 13.47 11.39 7.79
N ARG A 32 12.53 10.78 8.52
CA ARG A 32 12.17 9.37 8.34
C ARG A 32 11.25 9.17 7.14
N ARG A 33 10.32 10.08 6.88
CA ARG A 33 9.56 10.09 5.62
C ARG A 33 10.46 10.33 4.41
N ARG A 34 11.56 11.09 4.56
CA ARG A 34 12.60 11.18 3.52
C ARG A 34 13.29 9.85 3.25
N ARG A 35 13.27 8.88 4.17
CA ARG A 35 13.82 7.54 3.91
C ARG A 35 12.94 6.74 2.96
N CYS A 36 11.63 6.97 2.96
CA CYS A 36 10.70 6.43 1.97
C CYS A 36 10.66 7.26 0.67
N LEU A 37 11.64 8.16 0.50
CA LEU A 37 11.93 8.84 -0.74
C LEU A 37 13.27 8.36 -1.30
N SER A 38 13.35 8.32 -2.62
CA SER A 38 14.62 8.14 -3.32
C SER A 38 15.66 9.16 -2.80
N PRO A 39 16.81 8.71 -2.29
CA PRO A 39 17.87 9.60 -1.83
C PRO A 39 18.28 10.61 -2.91
N GLY A 40 18.51 11.87 -2.53
CA GLY A 40 19.13 12.87 -3.42
C GLY A 40 18.19 13.63 -4.36
N LYS A 41 16.86 13.47 -4.26
CA LYS A 41 15.91 14.26 -5.04
C LYS A 41 14.75 14.76 -4.19
N GLU A 42 15.01 15.84 -3.45
CA GLU A 42 14.01 16.52 -2.61
C GLU A 42 12.77 17.06 -3.38
N PHE A 43 12.74 16.92 -4.72
CA PHE A 43 11.67 17.43 -5.57
C PHE A 43 11.14 16.46 -6.64
N THR A 44 11.56 15.19 -6.68
CA THR A 44 10.95 14.25 -7.65
C THR A 44 9.58 13.78 -7.20
N ARG A 45 8.58 14.05 -8.03
CA ARG A 45 7.24 13.47 -7.90
C ARG A 45 7.35 11.92 -7.94
N PRO A 46 6.76 11.19 -6.99
CA PRO A 46 6.79 9.74 -7.02
C PRO A 46 6.15 9.20 -8.31
N LEU A 47 6.86 8.30 -9.01
CA LEU A 47 6.29 7.45 -10.04
C LEU A 47 6.43 6.00 -9.59
N ILE A 48 5.29 5.38 -9.30
CA ILE A 48 5.20 4.03 -8.76
C ILE A 48 4.87 3.08 -9.92
N CYS A 49 5.78 2.17 -10.20
CA CYS A 49 5.62 1.17 -11.24
C CYS A 49 5.28 -0.18 -10.62
N VAL A 50 4.12 -0.74 -10.96
CA VAL A 50 3.71 -2.06 -10.48
C VAL A 50 4.15 -3.12 -11.49
N LEU A 51 5.04 -4.01 -11.06
CA LEU A 51 5.48 -5.15 -11.87
C LEU A 51 4.67 -6.39 -11.48
N SER A 52 4.06 -7.04 -12.47
CA SER A 52 3.39 -8.33 -12.26
C SER A 52 4.42 -9.41 -11.95
N ASP A 53 4.05 -10.35 -11.09
CA ASP A 53 4.68 -11.66 -10.91
C ASP A 53 5.03 -12.42 -12.21
N ARG A 54 4.39 -12.11 -13.34
CA ARG A 54 4.71 -12.70 -14.65
C ARG A 54 5.99 -12.15 -15.29
N VAL A 55 6.51 -11.05 -14.77
CA VAL A 55 7.74 -10.44 -15.29
C VAL A 55 8.93 -11.23 -14.74
N SER A 56 9.38 -12.23 -15.50
CA SER A 56 10.55 -13.05 -15.16
C SER A 56 11.86 -12.45 -15.67
N THR A 57 11.81 -11.53 -16.63
CA THR A 57 13.01 -11.00 -17.30
C THR A 57 13.11 -9.47 -17.22
N PRO A 58 14.29 -8.93 -16.85
CA PRO A 58 14.56 -7.49 -16.78
C PRO A 58 14.33 -6.70 -18.07
N ARG A 59 14.49 -7.34 -19.24
CA ARG A 59 14.43 -6.67 -20.55
C ARG A 59 13.05 -6.09 -20.87
N ASN A 60 12.00 -6.51 -20.15
CA ASN A 60 10.62 -6.15 -20.45
C ASN A 60 10.17 -4.87 -19.73
N PHE A 61 11.02 -4.22 -18.94
CA PHE A 61 10.65 -2.97 -18.29
C PHE A 61 11.86 -2.02 -18.13
N THR A 62 11.60 -0.70 -18.26
CA THR A 62 12.65 0.32 -18.06
C THR A 62 12.49 0.97 -16.69
N LYS A 63 13.37 0.62 -15.75
CA LYS A 63 13.33 1.16 -14.38
C LYS A 63 13.65 2.66 -14.27
N ARG A 64 14.26 3.25 -15.31
CA ARG A 64 14.76 4.65 -15.31
C ARG A 64 13.68 5.71 -15.06
N HIS A 65 12.42 5.39 -15.33
CA HIS A 65 11.30 6.32 -15.14
C HIS A 65 10.66 6.20 -13.75
N CYS A 66 10.87 5.07 -13.06
CA CYS A 66 10.22 4.77 -11.80
C CYS A 66 11.08 5.27 -10.65
N THR A 67 10.45 5.87 -9.64
CA THR A 67 11.10 6.11 -8.34
C THR A 67 10.80 4.99 -7.35
N HIS A 68 9.66 4.31 -7.53
CA HIS A 68 9.26 3.16 -6.73
C HIS A 68 8.87 2.01 -7.66
N ILE A 69 9.29 0.80 -7.32
CA ILE A 69 8.90 -0.43 -7.99
C ILE A 69 8.16 -1.30 -6.98
N VAL A 70 6.96 -1.72 -7.34
CA VAL A 70 6.15 -2.62 -6.51
C VAL A 70 6.06 -3.98 -7.20
N LEU A 71 6.70 -4.99 -6.63
CA LEU A 71 6.58 -6.38 -7.07
C LEU A 71 5.24 -6.95 -6.62
N SER A 72 4.32 -7.13 -7.58
CA SER A 72 2.97 -7.62 -7.31
C SER A 72 2.94 -9.13 -7.26
N LEU A 73 2.94 -9.69 -6.05
CA LEU A 73 2.95 -11.12 -5.79
C LEU A 73 1.54 -11.66 -5.49
N ARG A 74 0.51 -11.04 -6.09
CA ARG A 74 -0.90 -11.30 -5.78
C ARG A 74 -1.37 -12.73 -6.03
N ARG A 75 -0.61 -13.55 -6.74
CA ARG A 75 -0.93 -14.97 -6.98
C ARG A 75 -0.42 -15.92 -5.91
N TYR A 76 0.57 -15.50 -5.14
CA TYR A 76 1.19 -16.37 -4.16
C TYR A 76 0.49 -16.20 -2.81
N PRO A 77 0.31 -17.30 -2.04
CA PRO A 77 0.08 -17.20 -0.61
C PRO A 77 1.23 -16.43 0.04
N ARG A 78 0.94 -15.77 1.17
CA ARG A 78 1.85 -14.82 1.84
C ARG A 78 3.29 -15.34 2.00
N ASP A 79 3.42 -16.55 2.53
CA ASP A 79 4.71 -17.08 2.98
C ASP A 79 5.58 -17.54 1.81
N ASP A 80 4.95 -17.92 0.70
CA ASP A 80 5.63 -18.32 -0.54
C ASP A 80 6.00 -17.12 -1.40
N ALA A 81 5.21 -16.04 -1.35
CA ALA A 81 5.39 -14.87 -2.19
C ALA A 81 6.83 -14.33 -2.10
N MET A 82 7.28 -14.06 -0.88
CA MET A 82 8.59 -13.44 -0.62
C MET A 82 9.77 -14.32 -1.03
N GLN A 83 9.62 -15.64 -0.94
CA GLN A 83 10.67 -16.59 -1.29
C GLN A 83 10.85 -16.74 -2.81
N ASN A 84 9.83 -16.36 -3.59
CA ASN A 84 9.82 -16.48 -5.05
C ASN A 84 10.45 -15.28 -5.79
N ILE A 85 11.00 -14.30 -5.09
CA ILE A 85 11.68 -13.16 -5.71
C ILE A 85 13.07 -13.63 -6.16
N SER A 86 13.22 -13.92 -7.46
CA SER A 86 14.54 -14.34 -7.97
C SER A 86 15.60 -13.26 -7.72
N PRO A 87 16.80 -13.63 -7.24
CA PRO A 87 17.88 -12.67 -7.01
C PRO A 87 18.22 -11.84 -8.26
N GLY A 88 18.15 -12.47 -9.44
CA GLY A 88 18.38 -11.80 -10.72
C GLY A 88 17.36 -10.69 -11.03
N LEU A 89 16.07 -10.92 -10.74
CA LEU A 89 15.03 -9.90 -10.89
C LEU A 89 15.27 -8.74 -9.92
N TYR A 90 15.56 -9.03 -8.64
CA TYR A 90 15.83 -8.01 -7.64
C TYR A 90 17.05 -7.13 -8.01
N GLN A 91 18.16 -7.75 -8.43
CA GLN A 91 19.35 -7.00 -8.88
C GLN A 91 19.07 -6.14 -10.10
N ALA A 92 18.20 -6.62 -10.99
CA ALA A 92 17.84 -5.87 -12.18
C ALA A 92 16.94 -4.67 -11.89
N ILE A 93 16.06 -4.74 -10.90
CA ILE A 93 15.09 -3.69 -10.58
C ILE A 93 15.67 -2.65 -9.59
N ARG A 94 16.58 -3.06 -8.70
CA ARG A 94 17.16 -2.15 -7.70
C ARG A 94 18.05 -1.08 -8.33
N GLY A 95 18.13 0.09 -7.73
CA GLY A 95 18.98 1.19 -8.17
C GLY A 95 19.20 2.19 -7.04
N PRO A 96 20.20 3.08 -7.14
CA PRO A 96 20.52 4.03 -6.07
C PRO A 96 19.35 4.95 -5.71
N ASP A 97 18.50 5.26 -6.69
CA ASP A 97 17.35 6.17 -6.54
C ASP A 97 16.00 5.42 -6.61
N ILE A 98 15.99 4.09 -6.48
CA ILE A 98 14.77 3.29 -6.70
C ILE A 98 14.46 2.49 -5.44
N GLN A 99 13.28 2.73 -4.90
CA GLN A 99 12.74 1.94 -3.81
C GLN A 99 11.95 0.73 -4.33
N VAL A 100 12.14 -0.41 -3.70
CA VAL A 100 11.56 -1.70 -4.10
C VAL A 100 10.66 -2.22 -2.98
N PHE A 101 9.37 -2.33 -3.31
CA PHE A 101 8.33 -2.83 -2.42
C PHE A 101 7.86 -4.19 -2.89
N VAL A 102 7.31 -4.97 -1.96
CA VAL A 102 6.51 -6.15 -2.29
C VAL A 102 5.06 -5.89 -1.97
N ALA A 103 4.18 -6.15 -2.95
CA ALA A 103 2.75 -6.06 -2.76
C ALA A 103 2.13 -7.40 -2.39
N LEU A 104 1.47 -7.40 -1.23
CA LEU A 104 0.54 -8.46 -0.81
C LEU A 104 -0.89 -8.13 -1.24
N ARG A 105 -1.75 -9.15 -1.20
CA ARG A 105 -3.18 -8.96 -1.50
C ARG A 105 -3.86 -8.18 -0.37
N GLY A 106 -4.87 -7.38 -0.73
CA GLY A 106 -5.61 -6.55 0.24
C GLY A 106 -6.40 -7.36 1.27
N ASP A 107 -6.85 -8.57 0.96
CA ASP A 107 -7.53 -9.44 1.93
C ASP A 107 -6.59 -9.97 3.02
N ILE A 108 -5.30 -10.14 2.72
CA ILE A 108 -4.29 -10.46 3.74
C ILE A 108 -4.20 -9.29 4.71
N LEU A 109 -4.15 -8.05 4.20
CA LEU A 109 -4.28 -6.89 5.05
C LEU A 109 -5.52 -7.05 5.88
N LEU A 110 -6.71 -7.17 5.33
CA LEU A 110 -8.00 -7.10 6.05
C LEU A 110 -8.29 -8.23 7.04
N ASN A 111 -7.77 -9.45 6.82
CA ASN A 111 -8.18 -10.65 7.56
C ASN A 111 -7.11 -11.19 8.52
N SER A 112 -5.86 -10.75 8.43
CA SER A 112 -4.79 -11.20 9.33
C SER A 112 -4.76 -10.44 10.66
N ASP A 113 -4.02 -10.93 11.64
CA ASP A 113 -3.62 -10.08 12.77
C ASP A 113 -2.57 -9.07 12.30
N ALA A 114 -2.74 -7.78 12.62
CA ALA A 114 -1.89 -6.71 12.08
C ALA A 114 -0.48 -6.72 12.67
N GLU A 115 -0.35 -7.09 13.95
CA GLU A 115 0.93 -7.16 14.65
C GLU A 115 1.74 -8.35 14.13
N GLN A 116 1.12 -9.53 14.10
CA GLN A 116 1.73 -10.74 13.53
C GLN A 116 2.11 -10.52 12.05
N LEU A 117 1.25 -9.86 11.27
CA LEU A 117 1.53 -9.51 9.87
C LEU A 117 2.77 -8.60 9.76
N ALA A 118 2.89 -7.58 10.62
CA ALA A 118 4.02 -6.67 10.63
C ALA A 118 5.34 -7.39 10.96
N GLU A 119 5.37 -8.14 12.06
CA GLU A 119 6.59 -8.78 12.55
C GLU A 119 7.17 -9.77 11.53
N SER A 120 6.33 -10.67 11.04
CA SER A 120 6.79 -11.70 10.11
C SER A 120 7.08 -11.16 8.71
N THR A 121 6.43 -10.07 8.25
CA THR A 121 6.87 -9.42 7.00
C THR A 121 8.14 -8.60 7.18
N ALA A 122 8.34 -7.93 8.30
CA ALA A 122 9.52 -7.08 8.52
C ALA A 122 10.83 -7.89 8.51
N ALA A 123 10.84 -9.08 9.11
CA ALA A 123 11.99 -9.98 9.06
C ALA A 123 12.31 -10.41 7.62
N LEU A 124 11.30 -10.83 6.85
CA LEU A 124 11.47 -11.25 5.46
C LEU A 124 11.94 -10.12 4.55
N LEU A 125 11.34 -8.93 4.67
CA LEU A 125 11.69 -7.75 3.87
C LEU A 125 13.14 -7.32 4.12
N ARG A 126 13.58 -7.28 5.38
CA ARG A 126 14.98 -6.95 5.72
C ARG A 126 15.95 -8.00 5.21
N GLY A 127 15.64 -9.29 5.38
CA GLY A 127 16.47 -10.37 4.85
C GLY A 127 16.66 -10.31 3.34
N ALA A 128 15.61 -9.90 2.62
CA ALA A 128 15.63 -9.70 1.17
C ALA A 128 16.13 -8.31 0.71
N GLN A 129 16.52 -7.43 1.65
CA GLN A 129 16.96 -6.05 1.37
C GLN A 129 15.92 -5.23 0.59
N LEU A 130 14.63 -5.43 0.89
CA LEU A 130 13.53 -4.67 0.30
C LEU A 130 13.20 -3.45 1.15
N ASP A 131 12.69 -2.40 0.51
CA ASP A 131 12.45 -1.11 1.15
C ASP A 131 11.11 -1.05 1.88
N GLY A 132 10.15 -1.89 1.49
CA GLY A 132 8.83 -1.83 2.12
C GLY A 132 7.79 -2.84 1.68
N LEU A 133 6.65 -2.73 2.36
CA LEU A 133 5.44 -3.50 2.12
C LEU A 133 4.42 -2.64 1.38
N ALA A 134 3.71 -3.24 0.44
CA ALA A 134 2.61 -2.62 -0.26
C ALA A 134 1.33 -3.45 -0.15
N PHE A 135 0.18 -2.79 -0.12
CA PHE A 135 -1.12 -3.42 -0.34
C PHE A 135 -1.82 -2.72 -1.49
N LEU A 136 -2.00 -3.42 -2.59
CA LEU A 136 -2.64 -2.87 -3.78
C LEU A 136 -4.11 -3.29 -3.83
N TYR A 137 -4.96 -2.43 -4.40
CA TYR A 137 -6.38 -2.72 -4.62
C TYR A 137 -7.16 -3.06 -3.34
N VAL A 138 -6.83 -2.38 -2.23
CA VAL A 138 -7.59 -2.52 -0.98
C VAL A 138 -8.93 -1.81 -1.17
N SER A 139 -9.98 -2.58 -1.45
CA SER A 139 -11.32 -2.03 -1.67
C SER A 139 -12.05 -1.89 -0.35
N GLN A 140 -12.51 -0.68 -0.01
CA GLN A 140 -13.28 -0.40 1.21
C GLN A 140 -14.37 0.65 0.93
N SER A 141 -15.48 0.53 1.66
CA SER A 141 -16.44 1.63 1.81
C SER A 141 -15.91 2.70 2.76
N VAL A 142 -16.46 3.92 2.70
CA VAL A 142 -16.01 5.01 3.58
C VAL A 142 -16.22 4.66 5.05
N LEU A 143 -17.32 3.96 5.35
CA LEU A 143 -17.66 3.50 6.70
C LEU A 143 -16.66 2.49 7.28
N GLN A 144 -15.98 1.71 6.44
CA GLN A 144 -15.03 0.70 6.89
C GLN A 144 -13.60 1.24 7.07
N LEU A 145 -13.29 2.42 6.53
CA LEU A 145 -11.95 2.99 6.59
C LEU A 145 -11.47 3.25 8.04
N GLY A 146 -12.38 3.52 8.98
CA GLY A 146 -11.99 3.66 10.40
C GLY A 146 -11.34 2.39 10.97
N LYS A 147 -11.88 1.21 10.63
CA LYS A 147 -11.28 -0.09 11.02
C LYS A 147 -9.97 -0.33 10.29
N LEU A 148 -9.89 0.07 9.02
CA LEU A 148 -8.66 0.00 8.24
C LEU A 148 -7.54 0.86 8.88
N CYS A 149 -7.85 2.08 9.31
CA CYS A 149 -6.88 3.00 9.95
C CYS A 149 -6.19 2.37 11.15
N LEU A 150 -6.93 1.74 12.07
CA LEU A 150 -6.35 1.10 13.25
C LEU A 150 -5.33 0.02 12.87
N ARG A 151 -5.64 -0.75 11.84
CA ARG A 151 -4.79 -1.86 11.39
C ARG A 151 -3.56 -1.34 10.64
N LEU A 152 -3.72 -0.29 9.84
CA LEU A 152 -2.60 0.42 9.22
C LEU A 152 -1.70 1.06 10.27
N GLN A 153 -2.24 1.62 11.34
CA GLN A 153 -1.47 2.22 12.42
C GLN A 153 -0.52 1.20 13.06
N THR A 154 -1.04 0.01 13.41
CA THR A 154 -0.22 -1.08 13.95
C THR A 154 0.88 -1.49 12.97
N LEU A 155 0.54 -1.73 11.70
CA LEU A 155 1.52 -2.09 10.67
C LEU A 155 2.60 -1.01 10.49
N TYR A 156 2.18 0.25 10.39
CA TYR A 156 3.06 1.38 10.14
C TYR A 156 4.07 1.55 11.27
N VAL A 157 3.63 1.52 12.53
CA VAL A 157 4.53 1.66 13.69
C VAL A 157 5.59 0.53 13.68
N SER A 158 5.17 -0.71 13.48
CA SER A 158 6.08 -1.87 13.51
C SER A 158 7.03 -1.92 12.32
N LEU A 159 6.55 -1.64 11.10
CA LEU A 159 7.40 -1.58 9.91
C LEU A 159 8.39 -0.41 9.99
N LYS A 160 7.94 0.75 10.47
CA LYS A 160 8.78 1.94 10.65
C LYS A 160 9.87 1.72 11.68
N ALA A 161 9.57 1.03 12.79
CA ALA A 161 10.59 0.65 13.77
C ALA A 161 11.69 -0.23 13.15
N SER A 162 11.34 -1.01 12.12
CA SER A 162 12.27 -1.81 11.33
C SER A 162 12.94 -1.05 10.17
N GLY A 163 12.66 0.25 10.02
CA GLY A 163 13.18 1.08 8.94
C GLY A 163 12.58 0.78 7.55
N LEU A 164 11.41 0.16 7.51
CA LEU A 164 10.69 -0.20 6.28
C LEU A 164 9.52 0.76 6.02
N CYS A 165 9.13 0.88 4.75
CA CYS A 165 8.06 1.75 4.30
C CYS A 165 6.74 0.98 4.06
N LEU A 166 5.62 1.69 4.14
CA LEU A 166 4.28 1.16 3.90
C LEU A 166 3.56 1.94 2.79
N LEU A 167 3.18 1.23 1.73
CA LEU A 167 2.39 1.75 0.61
C LEU A 167 0.97 1.16 0.62
N LEU A 168 -0.03 2.00 0.42
CA LEU A 168 -1.42 1.58 0.27
C LEU A 168 -2.03 2.07 -1.04
N GLY A 169 -2.44 1.13 -1.88
CA GLY A 169 -3.35 1.38 -3.00
C GLY A 169 -4.80 1.17 -2.58
N LEU A 170 -5.49 2.26 -2.23
CA LEU A 170 -6.87 2.27 -1.76
C LEU A 170 -7.86 2.41 -2.92
N GLN A 171 -8.85 1.54 -2.98
CA GLN A 171 -10.01 1.66 -3.86
C GLN A 171 -11.25 1.97 -3.02
N LEU A 172 -11.93 3.07 -3.33
CA LEU A 172 -13.16 3.45 -2.65
C LEU A 172 -14.35 2.94 -3.46
N SER A 173 -15.23 2.20 -2.80
CA SER A 173 -16.44 1.66 -3.45
C SER A 173 -17.51 2.73 -3.67
N GLU A 174 -17.47 3.83 -2.91
CA GLU A 174 -18.42 4.94 -2.99
C GLU A 174 -17.81 6.09 -3.79
N HIS A 175 -18.53 6.54 -4.83
CA HIS A 175 -18.16 7.73 -5.62
C HIS A 175 -18.98 8.98 -5.23
N ILE A 176 -20.05 8.81 -4.44
CA ILE A 176 -21.00 9.87 -4.05
C ILE A 176 -20.91 10.17 -2.54
N THR A 177 -19.69 10.32 -2.01
CA THR A 177 -19.51 10.75 -0.62
C THR A 177 -19.26 12.26 -0.58
N ARG A 178 -19.89 12.97 0.36
CA ARG A 178 -19.64 14.41 0.57
C ARG A 178 -18.14 14.63 0.83
N PRO A 179 -17.47 15.58 0.13
CA PRO A 179 -16.03 15.79 0.24
C PRO A 179 -15.52 15.93 1.68
N ARG A 180 -16.29 16.59 2.56
CA ARG A 180 -15.93 16.83 3.96
C ARG A 180 -15.84 15.58 4.84
N ILE A 181 -16.65 14.54 4.58
CA ILE A 181 -16.56 13.31 5.39
C ILE A 181 -15.35 12.51 4.94
N LEU A 182 -15.17 12.44 3.62
CA LEU A 182 -14.08 11.72 3.02
C LEU A 182 -12.73 12.33 3.33
N ASP A 183 -12.64 13.66 3.45
CA ASP A 183 -11.39 14.36 3.76
C ASP A 183 -10.76 13.87 5.07
N LYS A 184 -11.57 13.72 6.12
CA LYS A 184 -11.10 13.41 7.47
C LYS A 184 -10.59 11.99 7.49
N VAL A 185 -11.37 11.11 6.87
CA VAL A 185 -11.06 9.70 6.83
C VAL A 185 -9.83 9.42 5.96
N LEU A 186 -9.70 10.07 4.79
CA LEU A 186 -8.49 9.96 3.98
C LEU A 186 -7.27 10.54 4.69
N ARG A 187 -7.40 11.68 5.40
CA ARG A 187 -6.33 12.19 6.25
C ARG A 187 -5.90 11.17 7.29
N ASP A 188 -6.84 10.54 7.98
CA ASP A 188 -6.53 9.57 9.03
C ASP A 188 -5.89 8.30 8.46
N VAL A 189 -6.32 7.82 7.28
CA VAL A 189 -5.63 6.73 6.56
C VAL A 189 -4.22 7.17 6.19
N SER A 190 -4.07 8.38 5.65
CA SER A 190 -2.79 8.90 5.13
C SER A 190 -1.71 9.02 6.22
N LYS A 191 -2.08 9.30 7.47
CA LYS A 191 -1.12 9.36 8.59
C LYS A 191 -0.45 8.03 8.92
N ASN A 192 -1.06 6.92 8.48
CA ASN A 192 -0.65 5.56 8.81
C ASN A 192 -0.01 4.83 7.63
N VAL A 193 0.46 5.57 6.61
CA VAL A 193 1.19 5.04 5.45
C VAL A 193 2.22 6.07 4.98
N ASP A 194 3.28 5.63 4.31
CA ASP A 194 4.26 6.55 3.70
C ASP A 194 3.77 7.05 2.32
N ILE A 195 3.05 6.18 1.61
CA ILE A 195 2.52 6.45 0.27
C ILE A 195 1.07 5.97 0.21
N LEU A 196 0.16 6.89 -0.07
CA LEU A 196 -1.25 6.60 -0.34
C LEU A 196 -1.53 6.79 -1.83
N VAL A 197 -1.95 5.72 -2.50
CA VAL A 197 -2.38 5.73 -3.89
C VAL A 197 -3.90 5.54 -3.92
N LEU A 198 -4.65 6.50 -4.47
CA LEU A 198 -6.06 6.30 -4.80
C LEU A 198 -6.18 5.61 -6.15
N ASN A 199 -6.85 4.45 -6.16
CA ASN A 199 -7.10 3.70 -7.38
C ASN A 199 -8.25 4.32 -8.16
N SER A 200 -7.92 4.87 -9.34
CA SER A 200 -8.88 5.51 -10.25
C SER A 200 -9.14 4.67 -11.52
N HIS A 201 -8.93 3.37 -11.40
CA HIS A 201 -9.07 2.43 -12.49
C HIS A 201 -9.86 1.19 -12.12
N TYR A 202 -10.57 0.68 -13.12
CA TYR A 202 -11.36 -0.53 -13.03
C TYR A 202 -10.45 -1.75 -12.79
N PRO A 203 -10.62 -2.49 -11.69
CA PRO A 203 -9.75 -3.62 -11.37
C PRO A 203 -9.89 -4.77 -12.39
N GLY A 204 -10.99 -4.81 -13.15
CA GLY A 204 -11.41 -5.95 -13.97
C GLY A 204 -12.39 -6.85 -13.21
N GLY A 205 -13.14 -7.68 -13.94
CA GLY A 205 -14.06 -8.65 -13.35
C GLY A 205 -14.90 -9.36 -14.41
N PRO A 206 -15.32 -10.62 -14.17
CA PRO A 206 -16.05 -11.44 -15.15
C PRO A 206 -17.51 -11.00 -15.36
N SER A 207 -18.06 -10.13 -14.51
CA SER A 207 -19.50 -9.87 -14.40
C SER A 207 -19.91 -8.46 -14.87
N THR A 208 -19.31 -7.95 -15.94
CA THR A 208 -19.78 -6.67 -16.52
C THR A 208 -20.71 -6.91 -17.70
N CYS A 209 -21.94 -6.44 -17.58
CA CYS A 209 -22.93 -6.46 -18.66
C CYS A 209 -22.63 -5.47 -19.79
N ARG A 210 -21.68 -4.55 -19.58
CA ARG A 210 -21.33 -3.48 -20.52
C ARG A 210 -19.82 -3.32 -20.58
N ALA A 211 -19.33 -2.88 -21.73
CA ALA A 211 -17.94 -2.47 -21.85
C ALA A 211 -17.69 -1.30 -20.88
N MET A 212 -16.57 -1.38 -20.15
CA MET A 212 -16.18 -0.36 -19.19
C MET A 212 -14.82 0.21 -19.60
N HIS A 213 -14.64 1.51 -19.38
CA HIS A 213 -13.33 2.11 -19.52
C HIS A 213 -12.41 1.64 -18.40
N ALA A 214 -11.13 1.45 -18.71
CA ALA A 214 -10.14 1.09 -17.70
C ALA A 214 -9.98 2.20 -16.65
N SER A 215 -10.01 3.45 -17.09
CA SER A 215 -10.05 4.63 -16.25
C SER A 215 -10.91 5.68 -16.94
N VAL A 216 -11.55 6.54 -16.16
CA VAL A 216 -12.27 7.72 -16.67
C VAL A 216 -11.68 8.97 -16.03
N PHE A 217 -11.48 10.03 -16.83
CA PHE A 217 -10.95 11.27 -16.30
C PHE A 217 -12.00 12.02 -15.46
N GLN A 218 -13.23 12.10 -15.99
CA GLN A 218 -14.39 12.76 -15.39
C GLN A 218 -15.51 11.77 -15.12
N GLN A 219 -16.21 11.94 -13.99
CA GLN A 219 -17.42 11.17 -13.69
C GLN A 219 -18.60 11.78 -14.44
N VAL A 220 -19.20 11.04 -15.37
CA VAL A 220 -20.46 11.43 -16.02
C VAL A 220 -21.61 11.11 -15.06
N THR A 221 -22.61 12.00 -14.96
CA THR A 221 -23.73 11.94 -13.99
C THR A 221 -24.49 10.61 -14.01
N ASP A 222 -24.54 9.92 -15.16
CA ASP A 222 -25.22 8.62 -15.34
C ASP A 222 -24.23 7.45 -15.57
N SER A 223 -22.97 7.62 -15.19
CA SER A 223 -21.94 6.59 -15.37
C SER A 223 -22.09 5.48 -14.32
N CYS A 224 -22.36 4.25 -14.78
CA CYS A 224 -22.32 3.04 -13.94
C CYS A 224 -20.89 2.52 -13.71
N VAL A 225 -19.86 3.35 -13.92
CA VAL A 225 -18.46 2.96 -13.71
C VAL A 225 -18.21 2.82 -12.21
N PRO A 226 -17.85 1.63 -11.70
CA PRO A 226 -17.73 1.37 -10.26
C PRO A 226 -16.38 1.83 -9.69
N VAL A 227 -15.81 2.90 -10.26
CA VAL A 227 -14.54 3.46 -9.83
C VAL A 227 -14.60 4.97 -9.80
N VAL A 228 -13.79 5.55 -8.90
CA VAL A 228 -13.64 6.98 -8.76
C VAL A 228 -12.89 7.54 -9.97
N ALA A 229 -13.45 8.55 -10.62
CA ALA A 229 -12.80 9.25 -11.73
C ALA A 229 -11.49 9.93 -11.29
N VAL A 230 -10.54 10.09 -12.22
CA VAL A 230 -9.23 10.69 -11.96
C VAL A 230 -9.37 12.10 -11.37
N GLU A 231 -10.24 12.95 -11.93
CA GLU A 231 -10.44 14.32 -11.46
C GLU A 231 -10.98 14.34 -10.02
N THR A 232 -11.92 13.45 -9.69
CA THR A 232 -12.47 13.32 -8.34
C THR A 232 -11.39 12.89 -7.35
N ALA A 233 -10.60 11.86 -7.68
CA ALA A 233 -9.47 11.44 -6.86
C ALA A 233 -8.46 12.58 -6.66
N LEU A 234 -8.09 13.30 -7.72
CA LEU A 234 -7.21 14.46 -7.65
C LEU A 234 -7.76 15.57 -6.75
N SER A 235 -9.05 15.87 -6.83
CA SER A 235 -9.71 16.86 -5.98
C SER A 235 -9.61 16.48 -4.50
N TRP A 236 -9.88 15.20 -4.17
CA TRP A 236 -9.74 14.70 -2.81
C TRP A 236 -8.30 14.76 -2.30
N LEU A 237 -7.33 14.33 -3.12
CA LEU A 237 -5.91 14.39 -2.74
C LEU A 237 -5.43 15.83 -2.53
N LYS A 238 -5.85 16.78 -3.38
CA LYS A 238 -5.55 18.22 -3.20
C LYS A 238 -6.13 18.75 -1.89
N PHE A 239 -7.33 18.33 -1.53
CA PHE A 239 -7.98 18.75 -0.30
C PHE A 239 -7.29 18.17 0.95
N VAL A 240 -6.87 16.90 0.89
CA VAL A 240 -6.05 16.28 1.96
C VAL A 240 -4.72 17.02 2.09
N ALA A 241 -4.05 17.31 0.97
CA ALA A 241 -2.77 18.02 0.93
C ALA A 241 -2.87 19.45 1.49
N SER A 242 -3.95 20.18 1.24
CA SER A 242 -4.11 21.56 1.71
C SER A 242 -4.44 21.69 3.20
N THR A 243 -4.86 20.60 3.85
CA THR A 243 -5.36 20.61 5.23
C THR A 243 -4.45 19.90 6.22
N SER A 244 -3.26 19.46 5.81
CA SER A 244 -2.33 18.75 6.68
C SER A 244 -0.89 19.16 6.37
N ILE A 245 -0.13 19.44 7.42
CA ILE A 245 1.28 19.86 7.31
C ILE A 245 2.17 18.63 7.06
N ASP A 246 1.76 17.47 7.60
CA ASP A 246 2.49 16.20 7.53
C ASP A 246 1.73 15.18 6.67
N VAL A 247 1.48 15.49 5.40
CA VAL A 247 0.78 14.59 4.49
C VAL A 247 1.79 13.57 3.91
N PRO A 248 1.47 12.27 3.83
CA PRO A 248 2.30 11.33 3.08
C PRO A 248 2.31 11.67 1.58
N PHE A 249 3.03 10.88 0.79
CA PHE A 249 2.93 11.00 -0.66
C PHE A 249 1.56 10.55 -1.15
N LEU A 250 0.81 11.51 -1.67
CA LEU A 250 -0.50 11.30 -2.26
C LEU A 250 -0.35 11.08 -3.76
N CYS A 251 -0.77 9.91 -4.21
CA CYS A 251 -0.74 9.51 -5.61
C CYS A 251 -2.15 9.10 -6.06
N PHE A 252 -2.35 9.13 -7.36
CA PHE A 252 -3.45 8.42 -8.01
C PHE A 252 -2.85 7.43 -8.99
N SER A 253 -3.56 6.33 -9.27
CA SER A 253 -3.10 5.34 -10.25
C SER A 253 -3.94 5.39 -11.52
N VAL A 254 -3.25 5.22 -12.65
CA VAL A 254 -3.83 5.03 -13.97
C VAL A 254 -3.52 3.62 -14.44
N ASP A 255 -4.46 3.00 -15.13
CA ASP A 255 -4.26 1.67 -15.70
C ASP A 255 -3.77 1.77 -17.15
N LEU A 256 -2.72 1.02 -17.46
CA LEU A 256 -2.17 0.91 -18.81
C LEU A 256 -2.73 -0.30 -19.57
N ARG A 257 -3.61 -1.09 -18.94
CA ARG A 257 -4.28 -2.22 -19.59
C ARG A 257 -5.33 -1.72 -20.58
N VAL A 258 -5.45 -2.45 -21.68
CA VAL A 258 -6.58 -2.33 -22.62
C VAL A 258 -7.52 -3.50 -22.38
N PHE A 259 -8.79 -3.21 -22.08
CA PHE A 259 -9.82 -4.24 -21.97
C PHE A 259 -10.40 -4.55 -23.35
N ARG A 260 -10.39 -5.83 -23.72
CA ARG A 260 -11.07 -6.33 -24.91
C ARG A 260 -12.36 -7.02 -24.48
N TYR A 261 -13.47 -6.50 -24.97
CA TYR A 261 -14.80 -7.10 -24.78
C TYR A 261 -15.16 -7.88 -26.05
N SER A 262 -15.61 -9.12 -25.89
CA SER A 262 -16.13 -9.94 -26.99
C SER A 262 -17.58 -10.32 -26.67
N GLY A 263 -18.51 -9.87 -27.51
CA GLY A 263 -19.92 -10.22 -27.37
C GLY A 263 -20.15 -11.67 -27.75
N ARG A 264 -20.45 -12.52 -26.77
CA ARG A 264 -21.47 -13.57 -26.95
C ARG A 264 -22.68 -13.05 -26.20
N THR A 265 -23.82 -12.95 -26.89
CA THR A 265 -25.12 -12.54 -26.34
C THR A 265 -25.31 -13.01 -24.89
N PRO A 266 -25.59 -12.13 -23.91
CA PRO A 266 -25.78 -12.55 -22.53
C PRO A 266 -27.13 -13.26 -22.40
N GLN A 267 -27.10 -14.50 -21.92
CA GLN A 267 -28.24 -15.10 -21.20
C GLN A 267 -28.27 -14.66 -19.71
N GLY A 268 -27.54 -13.60 -19.36
CA GLY A 268 -27.56 -13.03 -18.01
C GLY A 268 -28.44 -11.79 -17.99
N VAL A 269 -29.49 -11.81 -17.17
CA VAL A 269 -30.30 -10.62 -16.88
C VAL A 269 -29.38 -9.58 -16.24
N CYS A 270 -29.37 -8.38 -16.82
CA CYS A 270 -28.71 -7.21 -16.27
C CYS A 270 -29.81 -6.37 -15.65
N ASP A 271 -30.01 -6.53 -14.34
CA ASP A 271 -30.95 -5.70 -13.56
C ASP A 271 -30.41 -4.27 -13.37
#